data_AF-A0A4Q9B5Y2-F1
#
_entry.id   AF-A0A4Q9B5Y2-F1
#
_cell.length_a   1.000
_cell.length_b   1.000
_cell.length_c   1.000
_cell.angle_alpha   90.00
_cell.angle_beta   90.00
_cell.angle_gamma   90.00
#
_symmetry.space_group_name_H-M   'P 1'
#
loop_
_entity.id
_entity.type
_entity.pdbx_description
1 polymer ?
#
loop_
_entity_poly.entity_id
_entity_poly.type
_entity_poly.pdbx_seq_one_letter_code
_entity_poly.pdbx_strand_id
1 'polypeptide(L)'
;MEEEREAIYARLAEYVERFVPTPGRMRRLEDNLACHLFVWTKGELRRPVTCFDEAAGPLERLLGGRRVFCYDEWEGLRLAVTQVYRFGRLRLLVLTAFKKGARVAWPPRKA
;
A
#
# COMPACT_ATOMS: atom_id res chain seq x y z
N MET A 1 22.11 0.34 6.06
CA MET A 1 21.19 0.30 4.90
C MET A 1 20.38 -0.99 4.87
N GLU A 2 21.01 -2.17 4.98
CA GLU A 2 20.30 -3.45 5.01
C GLU A 2 19.44 -3.65 6.27
N GLU A 3 19.97 -3.31 7.46
CA GLU A 3 19.21 -3.41 8.72
C GLU A 3 17.97 -2.50 8.75
N GLU A 4 18.09 -1.27 8.23
CA GLU A 4 16.96 -0.33 8.14
C GLU A 4 15.87 -0.88 7.20
N ARG A 5 16.27 -1.48 6.07
CA ARG A 5 15.36 -2.14 5.14
C ARG A 5 14.62 -3.30 5.80
N GLU A 6 15.34 -4.20 6.46
CA GLU A 6 14.70 -5.35 7.12
C GLU A 6 13.76 -4.90 8.24
N ALA A 7 14.12 -3.84 8.99
CA ALA A 7 13.23 -3.25 9.99
C ALA A 7 11.95 -2.67 9.36
N ILE A 8 12.05 -2.01 8.20
CA ILE A 8 10.87 -1.53 7.46
C ILE A 8 10.01 -2.71 7.01
N TYR A 9 10.59 -3.77 6.45
CA TYR A 9 9.80 -4.93 6.01
C TYR A 9 9.16 -5.71 7.17
N ALA A 10 9.83 -5.81 8.31
CA ALA A 10 9.26 -6.41 9.51
C ALA A 10 8.00 -5.64 9.95
N ARG A 11 8.10 -4.32 10.01
CA ARG A 11 6.96 -3.42 10.26
C ARG A 11 5.86 -3.62 9.22
N LEU A 12 6.18 -3.58 7.93
CA LEU A 12 5.16 -3.79 6.88
C LEU A 12 4.46 -5.14 7.00
N ALA A 13 5.17 -6.20 7.40
CA ALA A 13 4.58 -7.52 7.66
C ALA A 13 3.64 -7.50 8.88
N GLU A 14 4.06 -6.89 10.00
CA GLU A 14 3.22 -6.70 11.19
C GLU A 14 1.94 -5.91 10.88
N TYR A 15 2.02 -4.88 10.03
CA TYR A 15 0.84 -4.15 9.56
C TYR A 15 -0.13 -5.09 8.83
N VAL A 16 0.39 -5.97 7.96
CA VAL A 16 -0.42 -6.93 7.21
C VAL A 16 -1.08 -7.93 8.16
N GLU A 17 -0.32 -8.50 9.09
CA GLU A 17 -0.85 -9.46 10.09
C GLU A 17 -1.99 -8.86 10.92
N ARG A 18 -1.87 -7.57 11.26
CA ARG A 18 -2.84 -6.89 12.11
C ARG A 18 -4.09 -6.43 11.36
N PHE A 19 -3.94 -5.99 10.11
CA PHE A 19 -5.01 -5.27 9.40
C PHE A 19 -5.51 -5.96 8.12
N VAL A 20 -4.87 -7.04 7.66
CA VAL A 20 -5.28 -7.80 6.47
C VAL A 20 -5.75 -9.18 6.91
N PRO A 21 -7.06 -9.49 6.94
CA PRO A 21 -7.59 -10.73 7.53
C PRO A 21 -7.21 -12.01 6.78
N THR A 22 -6.99 -11.91 5.46
CA THR A 22 -6.64 -13.06 4.61
C THR A 22 -5.46 -12.69 3.70
N PRO A 23 -4.26 -12.51 4.29
CA PRO A 23 -3.08 -12.24 3.50
C PRO A 23 -2.68 -13.53 2.78
N GLY A 24 -2.43 -13.43 1.49
CA GLY A 24 -1.92 -14.51 0.65
C GLY A 24 -0.43 -14.35 0.42
N ARG A 25 0.00 -14.59 -0.83
CA ARG A 25 1.41 -14.42 -1.21
C ARG A 25 1.86 -12.99 -0.91
N MET A 26 3.08 -12.86 -0.38
CA MET A 26 3.76 -11.57 -0.22
C MET A 26 5.02 -11.50 -1.08
N ARG A 27 5.34 -10.32 -1.61
CA ARG A 27 6.58 -10.06 -2.35
C ARG A 27 7.15 -8.70 -1.97
N ARG A 28 8.44 -8.67 -1.68
CA ARG A 28 9.20 -7.45 -1.40
C ARG A 28 9.78 -6.88 -2.69
N LEU A 29 9.82 -5.56 -2.80
CA LEU A 29 10.55 -4.82 -3.83
C LEU A 29 11.06 -3.53 -3.21
N GLU A 30 12.33 -3.23 -3.41
CA GLU A 30 12.94 -1.99 -2.93
C GLU A 30 13.34 -1.13 -4.12
N ASP A 31 13.12 0.17 -4.01
CA ASP A 31 13.73 1.17 -4.89
C ASP A 31 14.60 2.15 -4.08
N ASN A 32 15.16 3.16 -4.74
CA ASN A 32 16.05 4.11 -4.09
C ASN A 32 15.39 4.92 -2.96
N LEU A 33 14.07 5.11 -3.00
CA LEU A 33 13.31 6.01 -2.13
C LEU A 33 12.30 5.30 -1.23
N ALA A 34 11.97 4.04 -1.50
CA ALA A 34 10.91 3.32 -0.81
C ALA A 34 11.13 1.80 -0.75
N CYS A 35 10.42 1.18 0.18
CA CYS A 35 10.27 -0.27 0.30
C CYS A 35 8.80 -0.63 0.07
N HIS A 36 8.56 -1.56 -0.86
CA HIS A 36 7.23 -2.01 -1.25
C HIS A 36 6.99 -3.44 -0.79
N LEU A 37 5.86 -3.67 -0.13
CA LEU A 37 5.34 -5.00 0.17
C LEU A 37 4.05 -5.21 -0.62
N PHE A 38 4.12 -6.10 -1.61
CA PHE A 38 2.98 -6.57 -2.39
C PHE A 38 2.31 -7.71 -1.64
N VAL A 39 1.01 -7.61 -1.40
CA VAL A 39 0.22 -8.58 -0.64
C VAL A 39 -0.99 -8.97 -1.46
N TRP A 40 -0.98 -10.18 -2.02
CA TRP A 40 -2.15 -10.73 -2.67
C TRP A 40 -3.15 -11.11 -1.58
N THR A 41 -4.36 -10.57 -1.62
CA THR A 41 -5.36 -10.81 -0.58
C THR A 41 -6.72 -11.06 -1.18
N LYS A 42 -7.59 -11.71 -0.39
CA LYS A 42 -9.01 -11.90 -0.68
C LYS A 42 -9.91 -11.09 0.27
N GLY A 43 -9.32 -10.45 1.27
CA GLY A 43 -10.00 -9.71 2.32
C GLY A 43 -9.66 -8.22 2.23
N GLU A 44 -10.55 -7.40 2.78
CA GLU A 44 -10.36 -5.95 2.81
C GLU A 44 -9.39 -5.53 3.90
N LEU A 45 -8.81 -4.34 3.75
CA LEU A 45 -8.00 -3.71 4.78
C LEU A 45 -8.90 -3.27 5.94
N ARG A 46 -8.73 -3.86 7.12
CA ARG A 46 -9.49 -3.54 8.35
C ARG A 46 -8.83 -2.44 9.15
N ARG A 47 -8.46 -1.35 8.48
CA ARG A 47 -7.90 -0.16 9.10
C ARG A 47 -8.40 1.08 8.36
N PRO A 48 -8.93 2.09 9.08
CA PRO A 48 -9.25 3.35 8.46
C PRO A 48 -7.96 4.00 7.95
N VAL A 49 -7.92 4.29 6.65
CA VAL A 49 -6.81 4.98 5.98
C VAL A 49 -7.38 6.14 5.18
N THR A 50 -6.60 7.20 5.01
CA THR A 50 -7.06 8.39 4.26
C THR A 50 -6.91 8.11 2.77
N CYS A 51 -8.02 8.01 2.03
CA CYS A 51 -8.00 7.65 0.62
C CYS A 51 -8.31 8.85 -0.29
N PHE A 52 -7.62 8.89 -1.42
CA PHE A 52 -7.97 9.69 -2.58
C PHE A 52 -8.43 8.73 -3.68
N ASP A 53 -9.69 8.86 -4.11
CA ASP A 53 -10.16 8.15 -5.30
C ASP A 53 -9.58 8.86 -6.53
N GLU A 54 -8.55 8.26 -7.13
CA GLU A 54 -8.26 8.51 -8.54
C GLU A 54 -9.19 7.61 -9.35
N ALA A 55 -10.07 8.25 -10.12
CA ALA A 55 -10.94 7.55 -11.04
C ALA A 55 -10.08 6.76 -12.04
N ALA A 56 -10.25 5.43 -12.04
CA ALA A 56 -9.74 4.57 -13.10
C ALA A 56 -10.17 5.14 -14.47
N GLY A 57 -9.24 5.19 -15.42
CA GLY A 57 -9.52 5.69 -16.77
C GLY A 57 -10.65 4.87 -17.44
N PRO A 58 -11.28 5.37 -18.52
CA PRO A 58 -12.39 4.68 -19.18
C PRO A 58 -12.09 3.22 -19.55
N LEU A 59 -10.85 2.95 -19.97
CA LEU A 59 -10.38 1.61 -20.34
C LEU A 59 -10.22 0.68 -19.12
N GLU A 60 -9.70 1.18 -18.00
CA GLU A 60 -9.51 0.40 -16.77
C GLU A 60 -10.85 0.05 -16.12
N ARG A 61 -11.83 0.96 -16.18
CA ARG A 61 -13.21 0.70 -15.76
C ARG A 61 -13.84 -0.44 -16.56
N LEU A 62 -13.60 -0.48 -17.87
CA LEU A 62 -14.11 -1.52 -18.78
C LEU A 62 -13.55 -2.91 -18.46
N LEU A 63 -12.31 -2.98 -17.96
CA LEU A 63 -11.66 -4.21 -17.51
C LEU A 63 -12.00 -4.58 -16.05
N GLY A 64 -12.93 -3.84 -15.41
CA GLY A 64 -13.33 -4.02 -14.01
C GLY A 64 -12.21 -3.73 -13.02
N GLY A 65 -11.18 -2.98 -13.45
CA GLY A 65 -10.05 -2.58 -12.64
C GLY A 65 -10.32 -1.25 -11.94
N ARG A 66 -10.04 -1.19 -10.64
CA ARG A 66 -10.04 0.05 -9.86
C ARG A 66 -8.82 0.07 -8.96
N ARG A 67 -8.15 1.21 -8.85
CA ARG A 67 -7.10 1.45 -7.86
C ARG A 67 -7.60 2.52 -6.90
N VAL A 68 -7.36 2.32 -5.62
CA VAL A 68 -7.62 3.31 -4.59
C VAL A 68 -6.29 3.59 -3.92
N PHE A 69 -5.88 4.86 -3.94
CA PHE A 69 -4.64 5.30 -3.31
C PHE A 69 -4.98 5.88 -1.96
N CYS A 70 -4.45 5.25 -0.92
CA CYS A 70 -4.64 5.69 0.45
C CYS A 70 -3.29 5.95 1.11
N TYR A 71 -3.33 6.65 2.23
CA TYR A 71 -2.16 7.05 2.97
C TYR A 71 -2.43 6.88 4.46
N ASP A 72 -1.39 6.51 5.18
CA ASP A 72 -1.45 6.21 6.59
C ASP A 72 -0.11 6.49 7.27
N GLU A 73 -0.16 6.69 8.59
CA GLU A 73 1.01 6.71 9.46
C GLU A 73 0.89 5.59 10.48
N TRP A 74 1.91 4.73 10.54
CA TRP A 74 1.91 3.61 11.47
C TRP A 74 3.34 3.33 11.97
N GLU A 75 3.50 3.30 13.29
CA GLU A 75 4.80 3.12 13.98
C GLU A 75 5.90 4.06 13.44
N GLY A 76 5.53 5.31 13.15
CA GLY A 76 6.44 6.33 12.61
C GLY A 76 6.80 6.17 11.13
N LEU A 77 6.20 5.20 10.42
CA LEU A 77 6.33 5.05 8.97
C LEU A 77 5.23 5.84 8.26
N ARG A 78 5.61 6.58 7.22
CA ARG A 78 4.67 7.16 6.26
C ARG A 78 4.41 6.13 5.16
N LEU A 79 3.17 5.67 5.06
CA LEU A 79 2.77 4.58 4.20
C LEU A 79 1.84 5.06 3.08
N ALA A 80 2.23 4.82 1.83
CA ALA A 80 1.26 4.78 0.75
C ALA A 80 0.67 3.35 0.67
N VAL A 81 -0.65 3.28 0.67
CA VAL A 81 -1.45 2.06 0.69
C VAL A 81 -2.28 2.02 -0.59
N THR A 82 -1.81 1.27 -1.59
CA THR A 82 -2.51 1.12 -2.86
C THR A 82 -3.36 -0.13 -2.84
N GLN A 83 -4.67 0.04 -2.98
CA GLN A 83 -5.65 -1.05 -3.04
C GLN A 83 -6.05 -1.29 -4.50
N VAL A 84 -5.74 -2.48 -5.03
CA VAL A 84 -6.03 -2.85 -6.41
C VAL A 84 -7.19 -3.83 -6.45
N TYR A 85 -8.29 -3.36 -7.01
CA TYR A 85 -9.52 -4.11 -7.19
C TYR A 85 -9.62 -4.67 -8.61
N ARG A 86 -10.18 -5.87 -8.73
CA ARG A 86 -10.55 -6.50 -9.99
C ARG A 86 -11.91 -7.16 -9.85
N PHE A 87 -12.83 -6.83 -10.77
CA PHE A 87 -14.23 -7.28 -10.72
C PHE A 87 -14.88 -6.96 -9.36
N GLY A 88 -14.64 -5.75 -8.84
CA GLY A 88 -15.20 -5.26 -7.57
C GLY A 88 -14.57 -5.85 -6.30
N ARG A 89 -13.56 -6.73 -6.40
CA ARG A 89 -12.92 -7.36 -5.22
C ARG A 89 -11.47 -6.90 -5.08
N LEU A 90 -11.03 -6.61 -3.87
CA LEU A 90 -9.61 -6.36 -3.57
C LEU A 90 -8.80 -7.62 -3.90
N ARG A 91 -7.75 -7.47 -4.71
CA ARG A 91 -6.87 -8.59 -5.12
C ARG A 91 -5.44 -8.41 -4.67
N LEU A 92 -5.01 -7.17 -4.55
CA LEU A 92 -3.64 -6.82 -4.22
C LEU A 92 -3.65 -5.54 -3.38
N LEU A 93 -2.94 -5.59 -2.26
CA LEU A 93 -2.55 -4.44 -1.47
C LEU A 93 -1.06 -4.19 -1.73
N VAL A 94 -0.69 -2.95 -1.98
CA VAL A 94 0.72 -2.55 -2.05
C VAL A 94 0.96 -1.56 -0.93
N LEU A 95 1.76 -1.97 0.06
CA LEU A 95 2.22 -1.10 1.12
C LEU A 95 3.57 -0.54 0.74
N THR A 96 3.70 0.79 0.70
CA THR A 96 4.93 1.48 0.34
C THR A 96 5.36 2.35 1.50
N ALA A 97 6.48 1.99 2.14
CA ALA A 97 7.12 2.80 3.17
C ALA A 97 8.20 3.66 2.52
N PHE A 98 8.11 4.97 2.72
CA PHE A 98 9.10 5.92 2.21
C PHE A 98 10.31 6.01 3.15
N LYS A 99 11.52 5.93 2.57
CA LYS A 99 12.78 6.10 3.31
C LYS A 99 12.95 7.56 3.75
N LYS A 100 13.78 7.82 4.77
CA LYS A 100 13.98 9.18 5.33
C LYS A 100 14.40 10.26 4.31
N GLY A 101 15.03 9.87 3.20
CA GLY A 101 15.45 10.78 2.13
C GLY A 101 14.39 11.05 1.05
N ALA A 102 13.25 10.37 1.07
CA ALA A 102 12.21 10.53 0.06
C ALA A 102 11.49 11.88 0.24
N ARG A 103 11.55 12.73 -0.78
CA ARG A 103 10.83 14.01 -0.81
C ARG A 103 9.36 13.79 -1.13
N VAL A 104 8.60 13.33 -0.12
CA VAL A 104 7.16 13.10 -0.23
C VAL A 104 6.43 14.20 0.53
N ALA A 105 5.51 14.90 -0.15
CA ALA A 105 4.62 15.84 0.51
C ALA A 105 3.68 15.06 1.45
N TRP A 106 3.71 15.41 2.74
CA TRP A 106 2.95 14.69 3.76
C TRP A 106 2.30 15.64 4.76
N PRO A 107 0.98 15.51 5.04
CA PRO A 107 0.05 14.59 4.40
C PRO A 107 -0.13 14.93 2.91
N PRO A 108 -0.41 13.92 2.06
CA PRO A 108 -0.68 14.14 0.65
C PRO A 108 -1.92 15.02 0.51
N ARG A 109 -1.84 15.99 -0.41
CA ARG A 109 -2.95 16.88 -0.75
C ARG A 109 -3.43 16.51 -2.15
N LYS A 110 -4.76 16.54 -2.36
CA LYS A 110 -5.33 16.39 -3.70
C LYS A 110 -4.82 17.55 -4.57
N ALA A 111 -4.18 17.24 -5.69
CA ALA A 111 -3.82 18.20 -6.72
C ALA A 111 -5.05 18.60 -7.55
#